data_AF-A0A9D9U2W5-F1
#
_entry.id   AF-A0A9D9U2W5-F1
#
_cell.length_a   1.000
_cell.length_b   1.000
_cell.length_c   1.000
_cell.angle_alpha   90.00
_cell.angle_beta   90.00
_cell.angle_gamma   90.00
#
_symmetry.space_group_name_H-M   'P 1'
#
loop_
_entity.id
_entity.type
_entity.pdbx_description
1 polymer ?
#
loop_
_entity_poly.entity_id
_entity_poly.type
_entity_poly.pdbx_seq_one_letter_code
_entity_poly.pdbx_strand_id
1 'polypeptide(L)'
;MQNSEAHIALKMNMDKSRLNLSAEECFYLLNNERYLNLDGSKRGTLGPTTPMAANHPACEMEQPLGENYVVGKYYSNLTNELYSWVYNNNGVHYIQRINGSGVCEVVYAGPCPIPLKANPKNSIEQFRAYLQLDKLCANRHGKSLIWVNGDGAIGQIDTEASIATDFFTTPFFEKCAEGCEVIQMCVPDPCGCLVGEFVPLDDNDKGKKNNLVDVGIKLSYRHIYYDGRASIWADPSTLFYQDTKGCFENEDGFPRCLKIRVPIGNPLVDKIEIAYSKDGIWYSAEVVDKYKKYNSSQQYWYERELAELTNYSDDDCSFDYFFCNDKQCEAIEPKEFSRVFNPMPINPQGILPIGIGEDRTALGFYNYEQGSCPIDKIETQKFDIGIDCPVDNCNPEYCTIKIRAIVHNFEHNYNQPIFRLKGGSISSNDDTSDTAYFGGLNKVGSGDLELGYGQQFKDKVRNFIVYVEGTDSWAEMKQWKSSAYFSQQELVNVLGSLDEGSTKRQLRREIKNGNFFYQEAEIKVIKGTRGFLRLSSHESTGNDQDTSTFVRGVLNTLTQYKGNLSINSITDL
;
A
#
# COMPACT_ATOMS: atom_id res chain seq x y z
N MET A 1 -38.94 6.13 -28.87
CA MET A 1 -37.86 7.06 -29.25
C MET A 1 -36.80 6.95 -28.20
N GLN A 2 -35.77 6.13 -28.45
CA GLN A 2 -34.54 6.09 -27.66
C GLN A 2 -33.84 7.43 -27.86
N ASN A 3 -33.69 8.21 -26.80
CA ASN A 3 -32.71 9.29 -26.83
C ASN A 3 -31.35 8.60 -26.91
N SER A 4 -30.64 8.80 -28.01
CA SER A 4 -29.21 8.60 -28.07
C SER A 4 -28.60 9.49 -26.99
N GLU A 5 -28.15 8.90 -25.88
CA GLU A 5 -27.35 9.62 -24.91
C GLU A 5 -26.08 10.04 -25.62
N ALA A 6 -26.02 11.33 -25.96
CA ALA A 6 -24.82 11.93 -26.49
C ALA A 6 -23.72 11.71 -25.45
N HIS A 7 -22.55 11.22 -25.87
CA HIS A 7 -21.34 11.26 -25.06
C HIS A 7 -21.04 12.74 -24.75
N ILE A 8 -21.55 13.25 -23.64
CA ILE A 8 -21.22 14.59 -23.17
C ILE A 8 -19.78 14.48 -22.65
N ALA A 9 -18.86 15.18 -23.33
CA ALA A 9 -17.50 15.29 -22.86
C ALA A 9 -17.50 16.04 -21.52
N LEU A 10 -17.27 15.32 -20.42
CA LEU A 10 -17.17 15.90 -19.08
C LEU A 10 -15.80 16.54 -18.88
N LYS A 11 -15.77 17.73 -18.29
CA LYS A 11 -14.53 18.42 -17.96
C LYS A 11 -14.00 17.92 -16.62
N MET A 12 -12.85 17.27 -16.63
CA MET A 12 -12.18 16.83 -15.41
C MET A 12 -11.70 18.04 -14.60
N ASN A 13 -12.13 18.16 -13.34
CA ASN A 13 -11.75 19.25 -12.45
C ASN A 13 -11.33 18.69 -11.08
N MET A 14 -10.04 18.76 -10.75
CA MET A 14 -9.48 18.21 -9.51
C MET A 14 -9.39 19.24 -8.38
N ASP A 15 -9.63 20.53 -8.68
CA ASP A 15 -9.38 21.64 -7.75
C ASP A 15 -10.66 22.19 -7.12
N LYS A 16 -11.80 21.52 -7.29
CA LYS A 16 -13.11 21.91 -6.73
C LYS A 16 -13.59 20.92 -5.67
N SER A 17 -14.31 21.39 -4.66
CA SER A 17 -15.04 20.53 -3.73
C SER A 17 -16.26 19.88 -4.39
N ARG A 18 -16.77 18.77 -3.84
CA ARG A 18 -17.93 18.04 -4.41
C ARG A 18 -19.17 18.92 -4.51
N LEU A 19 -19.34 19.82 -3.56
CA LEU A 19 -20.46 20.74 -3.49
C LEU A 19 -20.44 21.81 -4.59
N ASN A 20 -19.27 22.09 -5.18
CA ASN A 20 -19.04 23.17 -6.13
C ASN A 20 -18.83 22.70 -7.58
N LEU A 21 -18.95 21.39 -7.85
CA LEU A 21 -18.92 20.85 -9.21
C LEU A 21 -20.20 21.18 -9.99
N SER A 22 -20.05 21.63 -11.23
CA SER A 22 -21.20 21.74 -12.14
C SER A 22 -21.58 20.36 -12.72
N ALA A 23 -22.77 20.29 -13.34
CA ALA A 23 -23.26 19.06 -13.99
C ALA A 23 -22.44 18.62 -15.22
N GLU A 24 -21.54 19.47 -15.72
CA GLU A 24 -20.64 19.20 -16.87
C GLU A 24 -19.20 18.92 -16.42
N GLU A 25 -18.93 18.99 -15.11
CA GLU A 25 -17.60 18.76 -14.54
C GLU A 25 -17.59 17.43 -13.79
N CYS A 26 -16.46 16.71 -13.86
CA CYS A 26 -16.29 15.45 -13.14
C CYS A 26 -14.99 15.41 -12.33
N PHE A 27 -14.99 14.62 -11.27
CA PHE A 27 -13.75 14.21 -10.63
C PHE A 27 -13.08 13.09 -11.40
N TYR A 28 -11.75 13.13 -11.45
CA TYR A 28 -11.00 11.91 -11.74
C TYR A 28 -11.13 10.96 -10.56
N LEU A 29 -11.10 9.65 -10.84
CA LEU A 29 -11.35 8.57 -9.86
C LEU A 29 -10.61 8.72 -8.52
N LEU A 30 -9.50 9.46 -8.48
CA LEU A 30 -8.88 9.93 -7.24
C LEU A 30 -8.99 11.45 -7.13
N ASN A 31 -9.97 11.93 -6.37
CA ASN A 31 -9.84 13.22 -5.69
C ASN A 31 -10.02 13.02 -4.19
N ASN A 32 -9.33 13.83 -3.41
CA ASN A 32 -9.32 13.75 -1.96
C ASN A 32 -9.75 15.11 -1.41
N GLU A 33 -10.82 15.13 -0.62
CA GLU A 33 -11.25 16.34 0.07
C GLU A 33 -10.66 16.34 1.47
N ARG A 34 -10.06 17.46 1.88
CA ARG A 34 -9.73 17.71 3.29
C ARG A 34 -10.56 18.89 3.77
N TYR A 35 -11.39 18.64 4.77
CA TYR A 35 -12.10 19.72 5.44
C TYR A 35 -11.11 20.62 6.18
N LEU A 36 -11.09 21.90 5.87
CA LEU A 36 -10.47 22.90 6.73
C LEU A 36 -11.44 23.18 7.88
N ASN A 37 -11.20 22.56 9.03
CA ASN A 37 -11.93 22.90 10.24
C ASN A 37 -11.45 24.27 10.71
N LEU A 38 -12.19 25.31 10.31
CA LEU A 38 -12.04 26.66 10.81
C LEU A 38 -12.74 26.72 12.17
N ASP A 39 -12.00 26.51 13.25
CA ASP A 39 -12.55 26.65 14.59
C ASP A 39 -12.72 28.14 14.92
N GLY A 40 -13.87 28.69 14.52
CA GLY A 40 -14.40 29.99 14.95
C GLY A 40 -13.35 31.11 15.03
N SER A 41 -12.53 31.29 13.99
CA SER A 41 -11.46 32.31 13.81
C SER A 41 -10.06 32.05 14.41
N LYS A 42 -9.78 30.91 15.07
CA LYS A 42 -8.51 30.79 15.83
C LYS A 42 -7.50 29.76 15.33
N ARG A 43 -7.92 28.65 14.71
CA ARG A 43 -7.01 27.65 14.10
C ARG A 43 -7.71 26.95 12.94
N GLY A 44 -7.06 26.91 11.78
CA GLY A 44 -7.42 26.00 10.70
C GLY A 44 -6.76 24.67 10.97
N THR A 45 -7.52 23.67 11.41
CA THR A 45 -7.03 22.30 11.53
C THR A 45 -7.38 21.58 10.24
N LEU A 46 -6.39 21.02 9.54
CA LEU A 46 -6.66 20.14 8.40
C LEU A 46 -7.35 18.90 8.96
N GLY A 47 -8.60 18.70 8.55
CA GLY A 47 -9.36 17.48 8.82
C GLY A 47 -8.76 16.28 8.09
N PRO A 48 -9.23 15.07 8.43
CA PRO A 48 -8.79 13.86 7.76
C PRO A 48 -9.05 13.96 6.25
N THR A 49 -8.10 13.46 5.46
CA THR A 49 -8.31 13.28 4.02
C THR A 49 -9.43 12.27 3.82
N THR A 50 -10.46 12.66 3.08
CA THR A 50 -11.56 11.79 2.72
C THR A 50 -11.54 11.60 1.20
N PRO A 51 -11.50 10.35 0.69
CA PRO A 51 -11.68 10.09 -0.73
C PRO A 51 -13.02 10.65 -1.21
N MET A 52 -13.02 11.33 -2.35
CA MET A 52 -14.23 11.84 -2.98
C MET A 52 -14.77 10.79 -3.95
N ALA A 53 -16.06 10.48 -3.84
CA ALA A 53 -16.73 9.65 -4.83
C ALA A 53 -16.75 10.38 -6.18
N ALA A 54 -16.44 9.66 -7.26
CA ALA A 54 -16.64 10.20 -8.60
C ALA A 54 -18.14 10.47 -8.81
N ASN A 55 -18.49 11.63 -9.37
CA ASN A 55 -19.86 12.00 -9.68
C ASN A 55 -20.36 11.39 -11.00
N HIS A 56 -19.46 10.81 -11.79
CA HIS A 56 -19.77 10.02 -12.97
C HIS A 56 -18.98 8.71 -12.94
N PRO A 57 -19.61 7.57 -13.25
CA PRO A 57 -18.88 6.33 -13.38
C PRO A 57 -17.99 6.40 -14.63
N ALA A 58 -16.74 5.93 -14.52
CA ALA A 58 -15.82 5.87 -15.65
C ALA A 58 -16.26 4.85 -16.72
N CYS A 59 -17.22 3.99 -16.36
CA CYS A 59 -17.70 2.84 -17.12
C CYS A 59 -19.21 2.71 -16.94
N GLU A 60 -19.92 2.30 -17.99
CA GLU A 60 -21.34 1.93 -17.89
C GLU A 60 -21.44 0.52 -17.29
N MET A 61 -21.50 0.45 -15.95
CA MET A 61 -21.68 -0.80 -15.21
C MET A 61 -22.60 -0.59 -14.01
N GLU A 62 -23.36 -1.62 -13.64
CA GLU A 62 -24.16 -1.60 -12.42
C GLU A 62 -23.23 -1.66 -11.21
N GLN A 63 -23.26 -0.59 -10.41
CA GLN A 63 -22.47 -0.48 -9.20
C GLN A 63 -23.24 -1.05 -8.01
N PRO A 64 -22.56 -1.71 -7.05
CA PRO A 64 -23.22 -2.12 -5.82
C PRO A 64 -23.78 -0.90 -5.09
N LEU A 65 -24.93 -1.10 -4.42
CA LEU A 65 -25.56 -0.07 -3.60
C LEU A 65 -24.57 0.50 -2.58
N GLY A 66 -24.61 1.80 -2.34
CA GLY A 66 -23.70 2.50 -1.43
C GLY A 66 -22.89 3.58 -2.12
N GLU A 67 -22.00 4.22 -1.36
CA GLU A 67 -21.01 5.15 -1.91
C GLU A 67 -19.76 4.36 -2.30
N ASN A 68 -19.38 4.49 -3.57
CA ASN A 68 -18.23 3.83 -4.17
C ASN A 68 -17.08 4.83 -4.33
N TYR A 69 -15.89 4.45 -3.87
CA TYR A 69 -14.68 5.28 -3.90
C TYR A 69 -13.52 4.47 -4.45
N VAL A 70 -12.80 5.02 -5.42
CA VAL A 70 -11.56 4.37 -5.85
C VAL A 70 -10.47 4.67 -4.84
N VAL A 71 -9.93 3.62 -4.23
CA VAL A 71 -8.85 3.67 -3.23
C VAL A 71 -7.54 3.14 -3.78
N GLY A 72 -7.46 2.91 -5.08
CA GLY A 72 -6.23 2.54 -5.75
C GLY A 72 -6.40 2.38 -7.24
N LYS A 73 -5.30 2.53 -7.97
CA LYS A 73 -5.23 2.37 -9.42
C LYS A 73 -3.88 1.79 -9.83
N TYR A 74 -3.91 0.98 -10.87
CA TYR A 74 -2.70 0.42 -11.45
C TYR A 74 -2.85 0.36 -12.96
N TYR A 75 -1.90 0.95 -13.68
CA TYR A 75 -1.86 0.90 -15.13
C TYR A 75 -0.74 -0.03 -15.58
N SER A 76 -1.11 -1.08 -16.32
CA SER A 76 -0.18 -2.01 -16.94
C SER A 76 0.21 -1.51 -18.32
N ASN A 77 1.46 -1.03 -18.47
CA ASN A 77 2.01 -0.67 -19.78
C ASN A 77 2.08 -1.85 -20.75
N LEU A 78 2.20 -3.08 -20.23
CA LEU A 78 2.36 -4.29 -21.05
C LEU A 78 1.05 -4.71 -21.72
N THR A 79 -0.07 -4.60 -21.00
CA THR A 79 -1.38 -5.03 -21.48
C THR A 79 -2.28 -3.87 -21.89
N ASN A 80 -1.85 -2.62 -21.67
CA ASN A 80 -2.64 -1.41 -21.85
C ASN A 80 -3.93 -1.42 -21.00
N GLU A 81 -3.86 -1.96 -19.78
CA GLU A 81 -5.01 -2.15 -18.90
C GLU A 81 -4.93 -1.24 -17.68
N LEU A 82 -6.06 -0.67 -17.27
CA LEU A 82 -6.21 0.10 -16.03
C LEU A 82 -7.04 -0.70 -15.02
N TYR A 83 -6.42 -1.09 -13.92
CA TYR A 83 -7.08 -1.71 -12.77
C TYR A 83 -7.43 -0.64 -11.73
N SER A 84 -8.56 -0.80 -11.05
CA SER A 84 -8.98 0.08 -9.97
C SER A 84 -9.59 -0.74 -8.83
N TRP A 85 -9.20 -0.39 -7.60
CA TRP A 85 -9.76 -0.98 -6.38
C TRP A 85 -10.81 -0.04 -5.82
N VAL A 86 -12.03 -0.54 -5.65
CA VAL A 86 -13.16 0.28 -5.25
C VAL A 86 -13.65 -0.13 -3.88
N TYR A 87 -13.51 0.81 -2.94
CA TYR A 87 -14.10 0.74 -1.62
C TYR A 87 -15.57 1.13 -1.70
N ASN A 88 -16.42 0.38 -1.01
CA ASN A 88 -17.86 0.59 -0.95
C ASN A 88 -18.28 0.63 0.51
N ASN A 89 -19.00 1.67 0.92
CA ASN A 89 -19.35 1.87 2.33
C ASN A 89 -20.34 0.84 2.92
N ASN A 90 -21.02 0.06 2.08
CA ASN A 90 -21.85 -1.08 2.50
C ASN A 90 -21.04 -2.39 2.62
N GLY A 91 -19.72 -2.35 2.43
CA GLY A 91 -18.82 -3.50 2.57
C GLY A 91 -18.63 -4.34 1.31
N VAL A 92 -19.28 -4.00 0.19
CA VAL A 92 -19.16 -4.72 -1.09
C VAL A 92 -18.01 -4.15 -1.91
N HIS A 93 -16.79 -4.44 -1.49
CA HIS A 93 -15.57 -4.02 -2.19
C HIS A 93 -15.36 -4.81 -3.47
N TYR A 94 -14.82 -4.16 -4.51
CA TYR A 94 -14.59 -4.83 -5.78
C TYR A 94 -13.36 -4.29 -6.53
N ILE A 95 -12.85 -5.08 -7.47
CA ILE A 95 -11.79 -4.71 -8.41
C ILE A 95 -12.41 -4.60 -9.79
N GLN A 96 -12.12 -3.53 -10.51
CA GLN A 96 -12.53 -3.35 -11.91
C GLN A 96 -11.32 -3.15 -12.80
N ARG A 97 -11.48 -3.48 -14.09
CA ARG A 97 -10.49 -3.29 -15.15
C ARG A 97 -11.12 -2.53 -16.32
N ILE A 98 -10.37 -1.61 -16.90
CA ILE A 98 -10.56 -1.16 -18.29
C ILE A 98 -9.48 -1.84 -19.11
N ASN A 99 -9.88 -2.72 -20.04
CA ASN A 99 -8.93 -3.49 -20.81
C ASN A 99 -8.31 -2.67 -21.97
N GLY A 100 -7.35 -3.25 -22.69
CA GLY A 100 -6.65 -2.56 -23.79
C GLY A 100 -7.54 -2.11 -24.95
N SER A 101 -8.78 -2.61 -25.04
CA SER A 101 -9.79 -2.18 -26.01
C SER A 101 -10.78 -1.16 -25.44
N GLY A 102 -10.63 -0.76 -24.18
CA GLY A 102 -11.52 0.18 -23.51
C GLY A 102 -12.79 -0.45 -22.93
N VAL A 103 -12.91 -1.78 -22.92
CA VAL A 103 -14.05 -2.48 -22.31
C VAL A 103 -13.86 -2.54 -20.80
N CYS A 104 -14.93 -2.24 -20.07
CA CYS A 104 -14.95 -2.27 -18.62
C CYS A 104 -15.47 -3.61 -18.11
N GLU A 105 -14.74 -4.20 -17.18
CA GLU A 105 -15.04 -5.50 -16.60
C GLU A 105 -14.84 -5.44 -15.09
N VAL A 106 -15.72 -6.08 -14.33
CA VAL A 106 -15.44 -6.37 -12.92
C VAL A 106 -14.48 -7.55 -12.91
N VAL A 107 -13.35 -7.40 -12.23
CA VAL A 107 -12.37 -8.47 -12.06
C VAL A 107 -12.77 -9.34 -10.88
N TYR A 108 -13.24 -8.72 -9.79
CA TYR A 108 -13.66 -9.45 -8.59
C TYR A 108 -14.68 -8.67 -7.79
N ALA A 109 -15.80 -9.33 -7.47
CA ALA A 109 -16.82 -8.88 -6.51
C ALA A 109 -17.34 -10.07 -5.69
N GLY A 110 -16.45 -11.02 -5.37
CA GLY A 110 -16.81 -12.28 -4.74
C GLY A 110 -17.09 -12.18 -3.22
N PRO A 111 -17.43 -13.31 -2.59
CA PRO A 111 -17.85 -13.36 -1.19
C PRO A 111 -16.71 -13.07 -0.20
N CYS A 112 -15.45 -13.22 -0.61
CA CYS A 112 -14.33 -12.87 0.25
C CYS A 112 -14.07 -11.35 0.17
N PRO A 113 -14.14 -10.61 1.29
CA PRO A 113 -13.92 -9.17 1.27
C PRO A 113 -12.46 -8.84 0.98
N ILE A 114 -12.22 -7.99 -0.02
CA ILE A 114 -10.92 -7.35 -0.23
C ILE A 114 -10.70 -6.38 0.93
N PRO A 115 -9.57 -6.41 1.67
CA PRO A 115 -9.35 -5.57 2.84
C PRO A 115 -9.04 -4.10 2.48
N LEU A 116 -9.93 -3.45 1.74
CA LEU A 116 -9.80 -2.06 1.33
C LEU A 116 -10.14 -1.12 2.48
N LYS A 117 -9.40 -0.02 2.59
CA LYS A 117 -9.64 1.04 3.57
C LYS A 117 -9.67 2.37 2.85
N ALA A 118 -10.60 3.25 3.24
CA ALA A 118 -10.70 4.60 2.70
C ALA A 118 -9.53 5.52 3.11
N ASN A 119 -8.69 5.13 4.08
CA ASN A 119 -7.55 5.93 4.49
C ASN A 119 -6.49 6.00 3.37
N PRO A 120 -6.09 7.20 2.89
CA PRO A 120 -5.13 7.32 1.79
C PRO A 120 -3.78 6.67 2.04
N LYS A 121 -3.36 6.48 3.30
CA LYS A 121 -2.11 5.76 3.60
C LYS A 121 -2.13 4.31 3.10
N ASN A 122 -3.32 3.75 2.90
CA ASN A 122 -3.56 2.39 2.42
C ASN A 122 -3.92 2.36 0.92
N SER A 123 -3.74 3.47 0.19
CA SER A 123 -4.06 3.50 -1.22
C SER A 123 -3.16 2.55 -2.02
N ILE A 124 -3.73 1.89 -3.02
CA ILE A 124 -3.02 0.95 -3.88
C ILE A 124 -2.61 1.68 -5.16
N GLU A 125 -1.47 2.36 -5.10
CA GLU A 125 -0.92 3.15 -6.21
C GLU A 125 0.19 2.39 -6.97
N GLN A 126 0.79 3.04 -7.96
CA GLN A 126 1.99 2.55 -8.64
C GLN A 126 3.08 2.22 -7.60
N PHE A 127 3.72 1.04 -7.72
CA PHE A 127 4.60 0.37 -6.72
C PHE A 127 3.92 -0.36 -5.56
N ARG A 128 2.59 -0.34 -5.47
CA ARG A 128 1.80 -1.19 -4.56
C ARG A 128 0.98 -2.24 -5.28
N ALA A 129 1.02 -2.24 -6.60
CA ALA A 129 0.44 -3.25 -7.45
C ALA A 129 1.39 -3.63 -8.59
N TYR A 130 1.26 -4.85 -9.06
CA TYR A 130 2.02 -5.40 -10.16
C TYR A 130 1.18 -6.43 -10.91
N LEU A 131 1.23 -6.40 -12.24
CA LEU A 131 0.66 -7.44 -13.09
C LEU A 131 1.76 -8.39 -13.51
N GLN A 132 1.72 -9.60 -12.98
CA GLN A 132 2.57 -10.69 -13.42
C GLN A 132 1.93 -11.36 -14.64
N LEU A 133 2.70 -11.41 -15.72
CA LEU A 133 2.34 -12.14 -16.93
C LEU A 133 3.21 -13.39 -16.99
N ASP A 134 2.62 -14.54 -16.70
CA ASP A 134 3.28 -15.82 -16.94
C ASP A 134 3.22 -16.13 -18.44
N LYS A 135 4.22 -16.84 -18.97
CA LYS A 135 4.14 -17.36 -20.33
C LYS A 135 2.81 -18.10 -20.47
N LEU A 136 2.01 -17.71 -21.47
CA LEU A 136 0.76 -18.36 -21.85
C LEU A 136 1.02 -19.85 -22.08
N CYS A 137 0.89 -20.62 -21.02
CA CYS A 137 0.81 -22.06 -21.08
C CYS A 137 -0.61 -22.39 -21.55
N ALA A 138 -0.76 -23.41 -22.39
CA ALA A 138 -2.01 -23.70 -23.10
C ALA A 138 -3.28 -23.78 -22.20
N ASN A 139 -3.10 -23.98 -20.88
CA ASN A 139 -4.19 -24.27 -19.95
C ASN A 139 -4.30 -23.27 -18.78
N ARG A 140 -3.57 -22.14 -18.85
CA ARG A 140 -3.65 -21.03 -17.87
C ARG A 140 -3.75 -19.71 -18.62
N HIS A 141 -4.49 -18.76 -18.05
CA HIS A 141 -4.59 -17.41 -18.63
C HIS A 141 -3.31 -16.59 -18.46
N GLY A 142 -2.49 -16.92 -17.46
CA GLY A 142 -1.15 -16.34 -17.30
C GLY A 142 -1.15 -14.87 -16.90
N LYS A 143 -2.23 -14.37 -16.28
CA LYS A 143 -2.35 -12.97 -15.84
C LYS A 143 -2.75 -12.89 -14.37
N SER A 144 -1.76 -12.62 -13.51
CA SER A 144 -1.93 -12.52 -12.06
C SER A 144 -1.73 -11.07 -11.61
N LEU A 145 -2.80 -10.44 -11.11
CA LEU A 145 -2.73 -9.12 -10.50
C LEU A 145 -2.38 -9.26 -9.02
N ILE A 146 -1.30 -8.62 -8.59
CA ILE A 146 -0.77 -8.69 -7.23
C ILE A 146 -0.79 -7.29 -6.63
N TRP A 147 -1.21 -7.15 -5.37
CA TRP A 147 -1.27 -5.85 -4.71
C TRP A 147 -1.03 -5.91 -3.20
N VAL A 148 -0.66 -4.75 -2.65
CA VAL A 148 -0.50 -4.52 -1.21
C VAL A 148 -1.18 -3.21 -0.83
N ASN A 149 -1.84 -3.18 0.32
CA ASN A 149 -2.48 -2.00 0.90
C ASN A 149 -1.74 -1.50 2.15
N GLY A 150 -0.62 -2.13 2.53
CA GLY A 150 0.13 -1.83 3.75
C GLY A 150 -0.51 -2.35 5.05
N ASP A 151 -1.57 -3.15 4.97
CA ASP A 151 -2.39 -3.53 6.13
C ASP A 151 -3.17 -4.83 5.84
N GLY A 152 -2.55 -5.97 6.14
CA GLY A 152 -3.10 -7.31 5.94
C GLY A 152 -2.28 -8.18 4.98
N ALA A 153 -2.93 -9.22 4.46
CA ALA A 153 -2.34 -10.16 3.52
C ALA A 153 -2.09 -9.51 2.15
N ILE A 154 -1.05 -9.96 1.46
CA ILE A 154 -0.75 -9.59 0.08
C ILE A 154 -1.85 -10.17 -0.81
N GLY A 155 -2.48 -9.32 -1.61
CA GLY A 155 -3.50 -9.75 -2.56
C GLY A 155 -2.88 -10.31 -3.83
N GLN A 156 -3.43 -11.40 -4.35
CA GLN A 156 -3.10 -11.95 -5.66
C GLN A 156 -4.37 -12.56 -6.27
N ILE A 157 -4.66 -12.25 -7.53
CA ILE A 157 -5.81 -12.82 -8.24
C ILE A 157 -5.45 -13.13 -9.70
N ASP A 158 -5.89 -14.28 -10.19
CA ASP A 158 -5.89 -14.58 -11.63
C ASP A 158 -7.08 -13.86 -12.28
N THR A 159 -6.80 -12.77 -12.99
CA THR A 159 -7.84 -11.82 -13.41
C THR A 159 -8.77 -12.43 -14.44
N GLU A 160 -8.24 -13.22 -15.36
CA GLU A 160 -9.04 -13.82 -16.43
C GLU A 160 -9.81 -15.03 -15.92
N ALA A 161 -9.21 -15.86 -15.05
CA ALA A 161 -9.93 -16.95 -14.41
C ALA A 161 -11.09 -16.41 -13.56
N SER A 162 -10.88 -15.32 -12.82
CA SER A 162 -11.93 -14.67 -12.05
C SER A 162 -13.07 -14.19 -12.94
N ILE A 163 -12.79 -13.48 -14.03
CA ILE A 163 -13.82 -13.01 -14.98
C ILE A 163 -14.55 -14.21 -15.63
N ALA A 164 -13.82 -15.22 -16.09
CA ALA A 164 -14.39 -16.39 -16.77
C ALA A 164 -15.25 -17.27 -15.85
N THR A 165 -15.04 -17.18 -14.54
CA THR A 165 -15.71 -18.02 -13.53
C THR A 165 -16.62 -17.20 -12.61
N ASP A 166 -17.00 -16.00 -13.06
CA ASP A 166 -17.89 -15.08 -12.33
C ASP A 166 -17.43 -14.88 -10.88
N PHE A 167 -16.18 -14.45 -10.71
CA PHE A 167 -15.52 -14.19 -9.42
C PHE A 167 -15.28 -15.44 -8.57
N PHE A 168 -14.94 -16.56 -9.24
CA PHE A 168 -14.72 -17.87 -8.60
C PHE A 168 -15.98 -18.41 -7.90
N THR A 169 -17.15 -18.21 -8.50
CA THR A 169 -18.44 -18.67 -7.95
C THR A 169 -18.99 -19.92 -8.63
N THR A 170 -18.29 -20.46 -9.64
CA THR A 170 -18.73 -21.69 -10.30
C THR A 170 -18.62 -22.91 -9.36
N PRO A 171 -19.36 -24.01 -9.61
CA PRO A 171 -19.32 -25.22 -8.78
C PRO A 171 -17.93 -25.86 -8.61
N PHE A 172 -16.97 -25.53 -9.48
CA PHE A 172 -15.58 -25.94 -9.32
C PHE A 172 -14.98 -25.38 -8.02
N PHE A 173 -15.31 -24.15 -7.66
CA PHE A 173 -14.78 -23.44 -6.49
C PHE A 173 -15.56 -23.70 -5.21
N GLU A 174 -16.70 -24.37 -5.27
CA GLU A 174 -17.48 -24.75 -4.08
C GLU A 174 -16.86 -25.96 -3.34
N LYS A 175 -16.08 -26.78 -4.05
CA LYS A 175 -15.51 -28.02 -3.50
C LYS A 175 -14.36 -27.75 -2.54
N CYS A 176 -14.58 -28.04 -1.26
CA CYS A 176 -13.56 -27.89 -0.23
C CYS A 176 -13.02 -26.45 -0.16
N ALA A 177 -13.91 -25.47 -0.41
CA ALA A 177 -13.59 -24.07 -0.28
C ALA A 177 -13.31 -23.76 1.19
N GLU A 178 -12.11 -23.29 1.46
CA GLU A 178 -11.77 -22.66 2.72
C GLU A 178 -11.68 -21.15 2.43
N GLY A 179 -11.93 -20.27 3.39
CA GLY A 179 -11.67 -18.82 3.31
C GLY A 179 -11.64 -18.08 1.95
N CYS A 180 -10.45 -17.56 1.63
CA CYS A 180 -10.21 -16.35 0.83
C CYS A 180 -9.01 -16.50 -0.13
N GLU A 181 -8.61 -17.73 -0.43
CA GLU A 181 -7.31 -18.03 -1.07
C GLU A 181 -7.26 -17.59 -2.52
N VAL A 182 -8.42 -17.49 -3.18
CA VAL A 182 -8.55 -17.00 -4.57
C VAL A 182 -8.09 -15.56 -4.76
N ILE A 183 -8.01 -14.77 -3.68
CA ILE A 183 -7.52 -13.40 -3.70
C ILE A 183 -6.25 -13.18 -2.87
N GLN A 184 -5.57 -14.23 -2.43
CA GLN A 184 -4.39 -14.15 -1.57
C GLN A 184 -3.11 -14.70 -2.22
N MET A 185 -2.01 -13.98 -2.03
CA MET A 185 -0.69 -14.41 -2.48
C MET A 185 -0.09 -15.49 -1.56
N CYS A 186 -0.38 -15.43 -0.26
CA CYS A 186 -0.01 -16.48 0.68
C CYS A 186 -0.90 -17.70 0.45
N VAL A 187 -0.29 -18.86 0.28
CA VAL A 187 -1.01 -20.15 0.32
C VAL A 187 -1.20 -20.56 1.78
N PRO A 188 -2.39 -21.01 2.20
CA PRO A 188 -2.61 -21.53 3.54
C PRO A 188 -1.66 -22.68 3.89
N ASP A 189 -1.25 -22.71 5.15
CA ASP A 189 -0.48 -23.81 5.69
C ASP A 189 -1.40 -25.03 5.90
N PRO A 190 -1.01 -26.23 5.43
CA PRO A 190 -1.78 -27.43 5.66
C PRO A 190 -1.82 -27.73 7.16
N CYS A 191 -3.00 -27.56 7.76
CA CYS A 191 -3.19 -27.74 9.19
C CYS A 191 -3.37 -29.22 9.56
N GLY A 192 -2.70 -29.63 10.63
CA GLY A 192 -2.87 -30.95 11.23
C GLY A 192 -1.80 -31.97 10.80
N CYS A 193 -1.66 -33.01 11.62
CA CYS A 193 -0.76 -34.12 11.35
C CYS A 193 -1.53 -35.27 10.67
N LEU A 194 -0.84 -35.99 9.80
CA LEU A 194 -1.42 -37.16 9.15
C LEU A 194 -1.71 -38.26 10.17
N VAL A 195 -2.92 -38.81 10.12
CA VAL A 195 -3.35 -39.95 10.92
C VAL A 195 -3.50 -41.16 10.00
N GLY A 196 -3.05 -42.32 10.46
CA GLY A 196 -3.11 -43.54 9.68
C GLY A 196 -3.10 -44.80 10.54
N GLU A 197 -3.31 -45.92 9.88
CA GLU A 197 -3.31 -47.25 10.48
C GLU A 197 -2.59 -48.25 9.58
N PHE A 198 -2.05 -49.31 10.17
CA PHE A 198 -1.47 -50.41 9.40
C PHE A 198 -2.56 -51.19 8.68
N VAL A 199 -2.38 -51.40 7.39
CA VAL A 199 -3.29 -52.22 6.59
C VAL A 199 -3.04 -53.68 6.93
N PRO A 200 -4.06 -54.45 7.33
CA PRO A 200 -3.92 -55.89 7.55
C PRO A 200 -3.31 -56.56 6.33
N LEU A 201 -2.42 -57.53 6.55
CA LEU A 201 -1.76 -58.24 5.46
C LEU A 201 -2.81 -59.00 4.62
N ASP A 202 -2.81 -58.76 3.31
CA ASP A 202 -3.64 -59.50 2.37
C ASP A 202 -2.88 -60.67 1.73
N ASP A 203 -3.59 -61.59 1.08
CA ASP A 203 -2.97 -62.74 0.42
C ASP A 203 -2.08 -62.35 -0.78
N ASN A 204 -2.28 -61.16 -1.38
CA ASN A 204 -1.47 -60.66 -2.49
C ASN A 204 -0.13 -60.09 -2.02
N ASP A 205 0.00 -59.79 -0.74
CA ASP A 205 1.20 -59.25 -0.12
C ASP A 205 2.07 -60.29 0.58
N LYS A 206 1.55 -61.51 0.74
CA LYS A 206 2.31 -62.66 1.23
C LYS A 206 3.54 -62.92 0.34
N GLY A 207 4.72 -62.95 0.95
CA GLY A 207 6.01 -63.23 0.28
C GLY A 207 6.73 -62.01 -0.31
N LYS A 208 6.13 -60.80 -0.28
CA LYS A 208 6.82 -59.57 -0.68
C LYS A 208 7.66 -59.01 0.48
N LYS A 209 8.77 -58.33 0.15
CA LYS A 209 9.65 -57.72 1.15
C LYS A 209 8.90 -56.65 1.95
N ASN A 210 8.97 -56.70 3.28
CA ASN A 210 8.41 -55.67 4.14
C ASN A 210 9.47 -54.58 4.43
N ASN A 211 9.22 -53.36 3.95
CA ASN A 211 10.14 -52.23 4.11
C ASN A 211 9.73 -51.29 5.28
N LEU A 212 8.72 -51.68 6.06
CA LEU A 212 8.22 -50.94 7.22
C LEU A 212 8.58 -51.61 8.56
N VAL A 213 9.03 -52.86 8.54
CA VAL A 213 9.40 -53.62 9.76
C VAL A 213 10.71 -53.12 10.34
N ASP A 214 10.76 -52.95 11.67
CA ASP A 214 11.91 -52.43 12.42
C ASP A 214 12.41 -51.07 11.92
N VAL A 215 11.54 -50.29 11.27
CA VAL A 215 11.81 -48.95 10.76
C VAL A 215 10.78 -47.98 11.30
N GLY A 216 11.25 -46.91 11.96
CA GLY A 216 10.39 -45.82 12.41
C GLY A 216 10.07 -44.86 11.27
N ILE A 217 8.79 -44.72 10.93
CA ILE A 217 8.31 -43.88 9.84
C ILE A 217 7.47 -42.72 10.40
N LYS A 218 7.74 -41.52 9.92
CA LYS A 218 6.83 -40.36 10.04
C LYS A 218 6.45 -39.89 8.66
N LEU A 219 5.24 -39.38 8.49
CA LEU A 219 4.72 -38.90 7.21
C LEU A 219 4.31 -37.44 7.31
N SER A 220 4.42 -36.71 6.21
CA SER A 220 3.98 -35.32 6.07
C SER A 220 3.50 -35.12 4.63
N TYR A 221 2.81 -34.01 4.36
CA TYR A 221 2.37 -33.64 3.02
C TYR A 221 2.46 -32.13 2.83
N ARG A 222 2.40 -31.70 1.57
CA ARG A 222 2.20 -30.30 1.20
C ARG A 222 1.29 -30.18 -0.01
N HIS A 223 0.67 -29.02 -0.17
CA HIS A 223 -0.16 -28.70 -1.32
C HIS A 223 0.64 -27.88 -2.34
N ILE A 224 0.52 -28.24 -3.62
CA ILE A 224 1.08 -27.51 -4.75
C ILE A 224 -0.09 -26.96 -5.56
N TYR A 225 -0.10 -25.65 -5.74
CA TYR A 225 -1.18 -24.89 -6.35
C TYR A 225 -1.06 -24.93 -7.88
N TYR A 226 -2.17 -24.65 -8.54
CA TYR A 226 -2.24 -24.65 -9.99
C TYR A 226 -1.28 -23.69 -10.64
N ASP A 227 -0.76 -22.67 -9.94
CA ASP A 227 0.23 -21.72 -10.45
C ASP A 227 1.68 -22.11 -10.12
N GLY A 228 1.88 -23.18 -9.34
CA GLY A 228 3.19 -23.70 -8.95
C GLY A 228 3.66 -23.26 -7.56
N ARG A 229 2.93 -22.38 -6.86
CA ARG A 229 3.20 -22.10 -5.45
C ARG A 229 3.00 -23.38 -4.63
N ALA A 230 3.84 -23.61 -3.63
CA ALA A 230 3.71 -24.74 -2.72
C ALA A 230 3.55 -24.24 -1.28
N SER A 231 2.72 -24.91 -0.49
CA SER A 231 2.62 -24.67 0.94
C SER A 231 3.89 -25.15 1.66
N ILE A 232 4.02 -24.78 2.94
CA ILE A 232 4.95 -25.47 3.83
C ILE A 232 4.52 -26.93 4.01
N TRP A 233 5.44 -27.74 4.53
CA TRP A 233 5.14 -29.12 4.94
C TRP A 233 4.23 -29.10 6.17
N ALA A 234 3.19 -29.94 6.15
CA ALA A 234 2.32 -30.15 7.28
C ALA A 234 3.07 -30.75 8.47
N ASP A 235 2.48 -30.64 9.66
CA ASP A 235 3.03 -31.25 10.86
C ASP A 235 3.28 -32.75 10.64
N PRO A 236 4.49 -33.25 10.96
CA PRO A 236 4.78 -34.68 10.87
C PRO A 236 3.79 -35.52 11.66
N SER A 237 3.38 -36.65 11.10
CA SER A 237 2.57 -37.65 11.78
C SER A 237 3.21 -38.14 13.08
N THR A 238 2.40 -38.81 13.91
CA THR A 238 2.94 -39.69 14.95
C THR A 238 3.85 -40.75 14.33
N LEU A 239 4.81 -41.26 15.13
CA LEU A 239 5.73 -42.30 14.69
C LEU A 239 4.95 -43.61 14.46
N PHE A 240 5.00 -44.13 13.23
CA PHE A 240 4.58 -45.48 12.91
C PHE A 240 5.79 -46.42 13.06
N TYR A 241 5.63 -47.46 13.86
CA TYR A 241 6.67 -48.46 14.11
C TYR A 241 6.04 -49.82 14.37
N GLN A 242 6.62 -50.86 13.77
CA GLN A 242 6.27 -52.25 14.06
C GLN A 242 7.56 -53.01 14.40
N ASP A 243 7.55 -53.72 15.53
CA ASP A 243 8.69 -54.48 16.05
C ASP A 243 8.52 -55.97 15.72
N THR A 244 9.60 -56.60 15.23
CA THR A 244 9.67 -58.06 15.09
C THR A 244 9.61 -58.81 16.42
N LYS A 245 9.85 -58.16 17.57
CA LYS A 245 10.01 -58.81 18.89
C LYS A 245 8.79 -58.74 19.82
N GLY A 246 7.63 -58.27 19.34
CA GLY A 246 6.39 -58.16 20.14
C GLY A 246 5.48 -59.40 20.09
N CYS A 247 4.52 -59.51 21.03
CA CYS A 247 3.57 -60.63 21.22
C CYS A 247 2.57 -60.92 20.06
N PHE A 248 2.85 -60.46 18.84
CA PHE A 248 2.02 -60.63 17.65
C PHE A 248 2.79 -61.39 16.56
N GLU A 249 3.24 -62.61 16.89
CA GLU A 249 3.50 -63.62 15.85
C GLU A 249 2.13 -64.05 15.29
N ASN A 250 1.53 -63.20 14.46
CA ASN A 250 0.43 -63.66 13.62
C ASN A 250 1.05 -64.61 12.57
N GLU A 251 0.53 -65.84 12.48
CA GLU A 251 1.00 -66.87 11.53
C GLU A 251 1.00 -66.38 10.07
N ASP A 252 0.25 -65.31 9.76
CA ASP A 252 0.15 -64.70 8.44
C ASP A 252 1.28 -63.70 8.09
N GLY A 253 1.99 -63.10 9.05
CA GLY A 253 3.05 -62.09 8.82
C GLY A 253 2.68 -60.64 9.21
N PHE A 254 3.59 -59.70 8.97
CA PHE A 254 3.45 -58.28 9.38
C PHE A 254 2.89 -57.37 8.27
N PRO A 255 2.04 -56.37 8.60
CA PRO A 255 1.57 -55.34 7.68
C PRO A 255 2.66 -54.69 6.82
N ARG A 256 2.44 -54.63 5.51
CA ARG A 256 3.40 -54.03 4.54
C ARG A 256 3.09 -52.58 4.19
N CYS A 257 1.89 -52.09 4.49
CA CYS A 257 1.44 -50.76 4.09
C CYS A 257 0.74 -50.01 5.22
N LEU A 258 0.83 -48.68 5.19
CA LEU A 258 0.08 -47.74 6.01
C LEU A 258 -1.04 -47.12 5.17
N LYS A 259 -2.26 -47.11 5.69
CA LYS A 259 -3.37 -46.33 5.13
C LYS A 259 -3.44 -45.01 5.89
N ILE A 260 -3.42 -43.90 5.16
CA ILE A 260 -3.35 -42.55 5.72
C ILE A 260 -4.48 -41.72 5.12
N ARG A 261 -5.17 -40.93 5.94
CA ARG A 261 -6.19 -39.98 5.47
C ARG A 261 -5.51 -38.66 5.10
N VAL A 262 -5.54 -38.28 3.82
CA VAL A 262 -4.84 -37.11 3.29
C VAL A 262 -5.84 -36.07 2.77
N PRO A 263 -5.77 -34.80 3.20
CA PRO A 263 -6.67 -33.75 2.74
C PRO A 263 -6.30 -33.23 1.35
N ILE A 264 -7.31 -33.01 0.51
CA ILE A 264 -7.15 -32.55 -0.89
C ILE A 264 -6.92 -31.04 -1.03
N GLY A 265 -7.12 -30.28 0.05
CA GLY A 265 -7.00 -28.82 0.07
C GLY A 265 -8.05 -28.08 -0.76
N ASN A 266 -7.93 -26.75 -0.82
CA ASN A 266 -8.85 -25.86 -1.53
C ASN A 266 -8.85 -26.04 -3.06
N PRO A 267 -9.79 -25.44 -3.81
CA PRO A 267 -9.91 -25.61 -5.26
C PRO A 267 -8.66 -25.26 -6.07
N LEU A 268 -7.78 -24.39 -5.55
CA LEU A 268 -6.57 -23.94 -6.24
C LEU A 268 -5.43 -24.96 -6.16
N VAL A 269 -5.50 -25.94 -5.26
CA VAL A 269 -4.52 -27.03 -5.15
C VAL A 269 -4.60 -27.89 -6.41
N ASP A 270 -3.48 -28.09 -7.11
CA ASP A 270 -3.39 -28.96 -8.28
C ASP A 270 -2.84 -30.34 -7.90
N LYS A 271 -1.89 -30.38 -6.97
CA LYS A 271 -1.20 -31.61 -6.56
C LYS A 271 -0.95 -31.66 -5.06
N ILE A 272 -0.91 -32.86 -4.52
CA ILE A 272 -0.49 -33.13 -3.13
C ILE A 272 0.80 -33.93 -3.17
N GLU A 273 1.86 -33.39 -2.59
CA GLU A 273 3.12 -34.11 -2.42
C GLU A 273 3.19 -34.71 -1.02
N ILE A 274 3.50 -36.00 -0.94
CA ILE A 274 3.60 -36.76 0.31
C ILE A 274 5.06 -37.10 0.55
N ALA A 275 5.53 -36.89 1.77
CA ALA A 275 6.88 -37.20 2.20
C ALA A 275 6.90 -38.12 3.41
N TYR A 276 7.99 -38.87 3.57
CA TYR A 276 8.24 -39.68 4.76
C TYR A 276 9.64 -39.46 5.31
N SER A 277 9.79 -39.66 6.61
CA SER A 277 11.08 -39.64 7.29
C SER A 277 11.57 -41.04 7.59
N LYS A 278 12.85 -41.28 7.31
CA LYS A 278 13.60 -42.46 7.73
C LYS A 278 14.93 -41.99 8.33
N ASP A 279 15.20 -42.40 9.56
CA ASP A 279 16.43 -42.04 10.29
C ASP A 279 16.68 -40.52 10.36
N GLY A 280 15.61 -39.72 10.42
CA GLY A 280 15.68 -38.25 10.50
C GLY A 280 15.90 -37.54 9.16
N ILE A 281 16.00 -38.28 8.05
CA ILE A 281 16.08 -37.74 6.68
C ILE A 281 14.69 -37.83 6.04
N TRP A 282 14.25 -36.77 5.36
CA TRP A 282 12.98 -36.72 4.66
C TRP A 282 13.12 -37.07 3.18
N TYR A 283 12.18 -37.83 2.65
CA TYR A 283 12.14 -38.32 1.28
C TYR A 283 10.77 -38.06 0.65
N SER A 284 10.75 -37.68 -0.63
CA SER A 284 9.51 -37.53 -1.39
C SER A 284 8.96 -38.91 -1.76
N ALA A 285 7.78 -39.25 -1.23
CA ALA A 285 7.14 -40.54 -1.46
C ALA A 285 6.44 -40.58 -2.82
N GLU A 286 5.59 -39.58 -3.07
CA GLU A 286 4.71 -39.50 -4.22
C GLU A 286 4.11 -38.11 -4.38
N VAL A 287 3.80 -37.75 -5.63
CA VAL A 287 3.00 -36.59 -5.97
C VAL A 287 1.68 -37.09 -6.56
N VAL A 288 0.58 -36.80 -5.88
CA VAL A 288 -0.78 -37.17 -6.27
C VAL A 288 -1.42 -35.99 -6.99
N ASP A 289 -1.87 -36.17 -8.23
CA ASP A 289 -2.64 -35.16 -8.95
C ASP A 289 -4.07 -35.11 -8.41
N LYS A 290 -4.55 -33.92 -8.00
CA LYS A 290 -5.93 -33.73 -7.50
C LYS A 290 -6.95 -33.83 -8.62
N TYR A 291 -6.62 -33.30 -9.80
CA TYR A 291 -7.50 -33.24 -10.96
C TYR A 291 -7.02 -34.17 -12.08
N LYS A 292 -7.95 -34.61 -12.93
CA LYS A 292 -7.61 -35.38 -14.13
C LYS A 292 -6.68 -34.57 -15.04
N LYS A 293 -5.93 -35.29 -15.88
CA LYS A 293 -5.11 -34.65 -16.92
C LYS A 293 -6.00 -33.83 -17.86
N TYR A 294 -5.41 -32.78 -18.43
CA TYR A 294 -6.08 -31.95 -19.42
C TYR A 294 -6.50 -32.79 -20.63
N ASN A 295 -7.77 -32.64 -21.01
CA ASN A 295 -8.38 -33.30 -22.16
C ASN A 295 -7.98 -32.63 -23.49
N SER A 296 -7.59 -31.35 -23.45
CA SER A 296 -7.12 -30.60 -24.62
C SER A 296 -6.20 -29.45 -24.20
N SER A 297 -5.55 -28.83 -25.19
CA SER A 297 -4.75 -27.60 -25.01
C SER A 297 -5.60 -26.33 -24.93
N GLN A 298 -6.93 -26.46 -24.90
CA GLN A 298 -7.86 -25.34 -24.76
C GLN A 298 -8.62 -25.40 -23.43
N GLN A 299 -8.50 -26.51 -22.70
CA GLN A 299 -9.14 -26.70 -21.41
C GLN A 299 -8.36 -25.94 -20.34
N TYR A 300 -9.05 -25.06 -19.62
CA TYR A 300 -8.45 -24.34 -18.51
C TYR A 300 -8.41 -25.20 -17.23
N TRP A 301 -7.49 -24.84 -16.32
CA TRP A 301 -7.28 -25.59 -15.08
C TRP A 301 -8.53 -25.73 -14.19
N TYR A 302 -9.43 -24.74 -14.22
CA TYR A 302 -10.70 -24.70 -13.49
C TYR A 302 -11.86 -25.43 -14.19
N GLU A 303 -11.60 -26.06 -15.34
CA GLU A 303 -12.57 -26.85 -16.11
C GLU A 303 -12.33 -28.37 -15.95
N ARG A 304 -11.41 -28.75 -15.06
CA ARG A 304 -11.03 -30.15 -14.86
C ARG A 304 -11.91 -30.84 -13.83
N GLU A 305 -12.12 -32.12 -14.03
CA GLU A 305 -12.76 -33.00 -13.07
C GLU A 305 -11.75 -33.49 -12.02
N LEU A 306 -12.26 -33.83 -10.83
CA LEU A 306 -11.47 -34.47 -9.78
C LEU A 306 -10.92 -35.81 -10.31
N ALA A 307 -9.67 -36.12 -9.95
CA ALA A 307 -9.07 -37.41 -10.21
C ALA A 307 -9.81 -38.53 -9.44
N GLU A 308 -9.60 -39.77 -9.85
CA GLU A 308 -10.14 -40.94 -9.14
C GLU A 308 -9.33 -41.19 -7.85
N LEU A 309 -9.65 -40.43 -6.82
CA LEU A 309 -9.02 -40.53 -5.51
C LEU A 309 -9.69 -41.65 -4.68
N THR A 310 -8.88 -42.51 -4.07
CA THR A 310 -9.39 -43.69 -3.34
C THR A 310 -10.15 -43.27 -2.08
N ASN A 311 -11.39 -43.75 -1.92
CA ASN A 311 -12.26 -43.45 -0.78
C ASN A 311 -12.39 -41.95 -0.45
N TYR A 312 -12.40 -41.11 -1.49
CA TYR A 312 -12.62 -39.67 -1.31
C TYR A 312 -13.97 -39.39 -0.65
N SER A 313 -13.99 -38.45 0.30
CA SER A 313 -15.22 -37.96 0.93
C SER A 313 -15.32 -36.44 0.80
N ASP A 314 -16.50 -35.96 0.42
CA ASP A 314 -16.83 -34.54 0.40
C ASP A 314 -17.02 -33.97 1.82
N ASP A 315 -17.25 -34.81 2.84
CA ASP A 315 -17.51 -34.36 4.22
C ASP A 315 -16.22 -33.88 4.93
N ASP A 316 -15.11 -34.57 4.71
CA ASP A 316 -13.81 -34.26 5.33
C ASP A 316 -12.75 -33.81 4.32
N CYS A 317 -13.15 -33.63 3.05
CA CYS A 317 -12.28 -33.20 1.96
C CYS A 317 -10.96 -33.96 1.90
N SER A 318 -11.03 -35.28 2.10
CA SER A 318 -9.86 -36.15 2.22
C SER A 318 -10.04 -37.47 1.46
N PHE A 319 -8.93 -38.13 1.18
CA PHE A 319 -8.89 -39.45 0.53
C PHE A 319 -7.92 -40.39 1.24
N ASP A 320 -8.01 -41.68 0.94
CA ASP A 320 -7.12 -42.69 1.51
C ASP A 320 -5.87 -42.86 0.62
N TYR A 321 -4.70 -42.70 1.23
CA TYR A 321 -3.40 -42.97 0.61
C TYR A 321 -2.73 -44.19 1.23
N PHE A 322 -2.16 -45.06 0.39
CA PHE A 322 -1.51 -46.30 0.80
C PHE A 322 0.01 -46.20 0.63
N PHE A 323 0.73 -46.13 1.75
CA PHE A 323 2.19 -46.06 1.78
C PHE A 323 2.80 -47.42 2.12
N CYS A 324 3.49 -48.06 1.17
CA CYS A 324 4.15 -49.37 1.37
C CYS A 324 5.68 -49.31 1.42
N ASN A 325 6.28 -48.12 1.25
CA ASN A 325 7.73 -47.92 1.19
C ASN A 325 8.46 -48.79 0.15
N ASP A 326 7.83 -49.02 -1.01
CA ASP A 326 8.35 -49.89 -2.07
C ASP A 326 9.00 -49.11 -3.23
N LYS A 327 8.89 -47.78 -3.25
CA LYS A 327 9.39 -46.90 -4.32
C LYS A 327 10.80 -46.35 -3.98
N GLN A 328 11.62 -46.12 -5.01
CA GLN A 328 12.85 -45.34 -4.86
C GLN A 328 12.49 -43.86 -4.75
N CYS A 329 12.97 -43.19 -3.71
CA CYS A 329 12.56 -41.83 -3.36
C CYS A 329 13.77 -40.90 -3.28
N GLU A 330 13.58 -39.66 -3.70
CA GLU A 330 14.60 -38.62 -3.62
C GLU A 330 14.59 -37.97 -2.22
N ALA A 331 15.78 -37.70 -1.68
CA ALA A 331 15.92 -37.01 -0.42
C ALA A 331 15.53 -35.53 -0.60
N ILE A 332 14.70 -35.02 0.30
CA ILE A 332 14.28 -33.62 0.35
C ILE A 332 15.40 -32.81 1.04
N GLU A 333 15.69 -31.61 0.53
CA GLU A 333 16.72 -30.77 1.14
C GLU A 333 16.34 -30.42 2.58
N PRO A 334 17.24 -30.58 3.58
CA PRO A 334 16.90 -30.30 4.98
C PRO A 334 16.40 -28.88 5.23
N LYS A 335 16.85 -27.90 4.43
CA LYS A 335 16.40 -26.49 4.50
C LYS A 335 14.96 -26.29 4.05
N GLU A 336 14.42 -27.20 3.25
CA GLU A 336 13.04 -27.14 2.77
C GLU A 336 12.08 -27.64 3.85
N PHE A 337 12.41 -28.76 4.50
CA PHE A 337 11.59 -29.35 5.55
C PHE A 337 11.71 -28.62 6.91
N SER A 338 12.83 -27.95 7.18
CA SER A 338 13.05 -27.20 8.43
C SER A 338 12.38 -25.82 8.48
N ARG A 339 11.61 -25.44 7.46
CA ARG A 339 10.87 -24.17 7.44
C ARG A 339 9.71 -24.23 8.43
N VAL A 340 9.73 -23.33 9.40
CA VAL A 340 8.71 -23.28 10.47
C VAL A 340 7.58 -22.29 10.17
N PHE A 341 7.72 -21.47 9.13
CA PHE A 341 6.72 -20.48 8.70
C PHE A 341 6.87 -20.15 7.21
N ASN A 342 5.79 -19.69 6.59
CA ASN A 342 5.80 -19.16 5.23
C ASN A 342 6.60 -17.84 5.20
N PRO A 343 7.66 -17.69 4.38
CA PRO A 343 8.54 -16.52 4.40
C PRO A 343 7.91 -15.24 3.79
N MET A 344 6.60 -15.23 3.54
CA MET A 344 5.92 -14.06 3.02
C MET A 344 5.97 -12.89 4.01
N PRO A 345 6.33 -11.67 3.56
CA PRO A 345 6.35 -10.49 4.42
C PRO A 345 4.94 -10.14 4.94
N ILE A 346 4.88 -9.71 6.20
CA ILE A 346 3.64 -9.26 6.86
C ILE A 346 3.50 -7.75 6.67
N ASN A 347 2.36 -7.26 6.19
CA ASN A 347 2.07 -5.83 5.97
C ASN A 347 3.12 -5.08 5.13
N PRO A 348 3.53 -5.58 3.94
CA PRO A 348 4.40 -4.84 3.05
C PRO A 348 3.76 -3.55 2.54
N GLN A 349 4.55 -2.47 2.52
CA GLN A 349 4.09 -1.16 2.07
C GLN A 349 4.30 -0.93 0.57
N GLY A 350 5.02 -1.83 -0.10
CA GLY A 350 5.23 -1.78 -1.54
C GLY A 350 5.83 -3.07 -2.11
N ILE A 351 5.81 -3.14 -3.44
CA ILE A 351 6.24 -4.26 -4.28
C ILE A 351 7.21 -3.74 -5.34
N LEU A 352 8.27 -4.49 -5.59
CA LEU A 352 9.24 -4.25 -6.65
C LEU A 352 9.45 -5.54 -7.44
N PRO A 353 9.19 -5.58 -8.75
CA PRO A 353 9.56 -6.73 -9.56
C PRO A 353 11.08 -6.84 -9.65
N ILE A 354 11.61 -8.05 -9.44
CA ILE A 354 13.03 -8.40 -9.46
C ILE A 354 13.33 -9.23 -10.71
N GLY A 355 14.29 -8.77 -11.52
CA GLY A 355 14.74 -9.40 -12.77
C GLY A 355 14.99 -8.36 -13.87
N ILE A 356 15.66 -8.75 -14.95
CA ILE A 356 16.01 -7.88 -16.08
C ILE A 356 15.15 -8.29 -17.30
N GLY A 357 14.55 -7.32 -18.00
CA GLY A 357 13.82 -7.57 -19.24
C GLY A 357 12.55 -8.41 -19.07
N GLU A 358 12.37 -9.43 -19.91
CA GLU A 358 11.23 -10.37 -19.91
C GLU A 358 11.34 -11.44 -18.81
N ASP A 359 12.49 -11.56 -18.13
CA ASP A 359 12.76 -12.57 -17.10
C ASP A 359 12.48 -12.05 -15.67
N ARG A 360 11.51 -11.14 -15.50
CA ARG A 360 11.03 -10.68 -14.18
C ARG A 360 10.24 -11.79 -13.48
N THR A 361 10.95 -12.79 -12.95
CA THR A 361 10.38 -13.98 -12.34
C THR A 361 10.21 -13.88 -10.83
N ALA A 362 10.77 -12.84 -10.20
CA ALA A 362 10.73 -12.67 -8.75
C ALA A 362 10.07 -11.34 -8.35
N LEU A 363 9.48 -11.32 -7.15
CA LEU A 363 8.90 -10.13 -6.53
C LEU A 363 9.61 -9.85 -5.20
N GLY A 364 10.12 -8.63 -5.08
CA GLY A 364 10.60 -8.06 -3.83
C GLY A 364 9.49 -7.28 -3.14
N PHE A 365 9.42 -7.39 -1.81
CA PHE A 365 8.54 -6.59 -0.98
C PHE A 365 9.39 -5.72 -0.05
N TYR A 366 8.95 -4.48 0.22
CA TYR A 366 9.73 -3.54 1.01
C TYR A 366 8.88 -2.78 2.05
N ASN A 367 9.59 -2.16 3.02
CA ASN A 367 9.05 -1.30 4.07
C ASN A 367 7.95 -1.94 4.96
N TYR A 368 8.06 -3.22 5.33
CA TYR A 368 7.08 -3.89 6.20
C TYR A 368 7.37 -3.70 7.70
N GLU A 369 6.33 -3.72 8.54
CA GLU A 369 6.39 -3.41 9.98
C GLU A 369 7.21 -4.42 10.81
N GLN A 370 7.35 -5.68 10.36
CA GLN A 370 8.06 -6.73 11.09
C GLN A 370 9.12 -7.39 10.22
N GLY A 371 10.34 -6.86 10.29
CA GLY A 371 11.52 -7.26 9.52
C GLY A 371 12.02 -8.68 9.78
N SER A 372 11.55 -9.65 9.00
CA SER A 372 12.34 -10.80 8.62
C SER A 372 12.90 -10.57 7.21
N CYS A 373 14.02 -9.87 7.07
CA CYS A 373 14.75 -9.79 5.80
C CYS A 373 15.17 -11.21 5.39
N PRO A 374 14.52 -11.88 4.43
CA PRO A 374 14.91 -13.22 4.03
C PRO A 374 15.98 -13.21 2.94
N ILE A 375 16.34 -12.02 2.43
CA ILE A 375 17.31 -11.86 1.35
C ILE A 375 18.70 -11.80 1.97
N ASP A 376 19.51 -12.81 1.66
CA ASP A 376 20.91 -12.88 2.06
C ASP A 376 21.64 -11.58 1.67
N LYS A 377 22.55 -11.11 2.52
CA LYS A 377 23.32 -9.89 2.27
C LYS A 377 24.04 -9.94 0.91
N ILE A 378 24.51 -11.11 0.50
CA ILE A 378 25.15 -11.33 -0.80
C ILE A 378 24.18 -11.06 -1.94
N GLU A 379 22.91 -11.46 -1.81
CA GLU A 379 21.87 -11.15 -2.80
C GLU A 379 21.51 -9.66 -2.76
N THR A 380 21.44 -9.04 -1.57
CA THR A 380 21.16 -7.58 -1.49
C THR A 380 22.23 -6.73 -2.20
N GLN A 381 23.48 -7.19 -2.21
CA GLN A 381 24.60 -6.51 -2.86
C GLN A 381 24.60 -6.65 -4.39
N LYS A 382 23.76 -7.53 -4.96
CA LYS A 382 23.57 -7.66 -6.41
C LYS A 382 22.56 -6.65 -6.96
N PHE A 383 21.76 -6.02 -6.09
CA PHE A 383 20.83 -4.98 -6.50
C PHE A 383 21.54 -3.63 -6.50
N ASP A 384 21.48 -2.95 -7.64
CA ASP A 384 21.73 -1.52 -7.73
C ASP A 384 20.40 -0.84 -8.01
N ILE A 385 19.92 -0.01 -7.09
CA ILE A 385 18.70 0.77 -7.28
C ILE A 385 19.14 2.10 -7.87
N GLY A 386 19.29 2.12 -9.19
CA GLY A 386 19.44 3.32 -9.98
C GLY A 386 18.12 3.75 -10.60
N ILE A 387 17.98 5.03 -10.93
CA ILE A 387 16.89 5.49 -11.79
C ILE A 387 17.29 5.14 -13.23
N ASP A 388 16.66 4.11 -13.80
CA ASP A 388 16.86 3.78 -15.22
C ASP A 388 16.09 4.78 -16.07
N CYS A 389 16.84 5.59 -16.80
CA CYS A 389 16.32 6.68 -17.59
C CYS A 389 16.64 6.41 -19.05
N PRO A 390 15.63 6.12 -19.89
CA PRO A 390 15.81 5.63 -21.26
C PRO A 390 16.43 6.65 -22.23
N VAL A 391 16.85 7.80 -21.72
CA VAL A 391 17.57 8.85 -22.42
C VAL A 391 18.56 9.43 -21.42
N ASP A 392 19.80 9.70 -21.86
CA ASP A 392 20.90 10.37 -21.12
C ASP A 392 20.55 11.77 -20.55
N ASN A 393 19.27 12.10 -20.45
CA ASN A 393 18.75 13.39 -20.05
C ASN A 393 17.47 13.30 -19.20
N CYS A 394 17.38 12.32 -18.30
CA CYS A 394 16.59 12.49 -17.08
C CYS A 394 17.30 13.47 -16.14
N ASN A 395 17.47 14.70 -16.59
CA ASN A 395 17.46 15.79 -15.66
C ASN A 395 15.98 16.05 -15.41
N PRO A 396 15.42 15.72 -14.23
CA PRO A 396 14.07 16.15 -13.90
C PRO A 396 13.98 17.62 -14.26
N GLU A 397 13.04 18.00 -15.12
CA GLU A 397 12.89 19.40 -15.43
C GLU A 397 12.40 20.08 -14.16
N TYR A 398 13.29 20.78 -13.47
CA TYR A 398 12.92 21.52 -12.28
C TYR A 398 12.27 22.84 -12.69
N CYS A 399 11.19 23.23 -12.03
CA CYS A 399 10.75 24.61 -11.98
C CYS A 399 11.09 25.20 -10.60
N THR A 400 11.33 26.50 -10.58
CA THR A 400 11.48 27.23 -9.32
C THR A 400 10.14 27.84 -8.98
N ILE A 401 9.56 27.43 -7.85
CA ILE A 401 8.37 28.05 -7.28
C ILE A 401 8.81 29.10 -6.26
N LYS A 402 8.17 30.27 -6.31
CA LYS A 402 8.39 31.37 -5.37
C LYS A 402 7.21 31.46 -4.43
N ILE A 403 7.47 31.27 -3.14
CA ILE A 403 6.44 31.20 -2.11
C ILE A 403 6.59 32.42 -1.22
N ARG A 404 5.47 33.09 -0.96
CA ARG A 404 5.42 34.28 -0.12
C ARG A 404 4.39 34.12 0.99
N ALA A 405 4.75 34.53 2.19
CA ALA A 405 3.88 34.55 3.34
C ALA A 405 3.89 35.93 3.98
N ILE A 406 2.79 36.28 4.65
CA ILE A 406 2.68 37.50 5.44
C ILE A 406 2.23 37.10 6.84
N VAL A 407 2.97 37.55 7.84
CA VAL A 407 2.49 37.53 9.22
C VAL A 407 1.56 38.72 9.43
N HIS A 408 0.30 38.45 9.77
CA HIS A 408 -0.73 39.47 9.98
C HIS A 408 -1.35 39.30 11.36
N ASN A 409 -1.31 40.36 12.18
CA ASN A 409 -2.01 40.40 13.46
C ASN A 409 -3.45 40.86 13.22
N PHE A 410 -4.40 39.93 13.37
CA PHE A 410 -5.82 40.18 13.15
C PHE A 410 -6.42 41.17 14.15
N GLU A 411 -6.04 41.12 15.43
CA GLU A 411 -6.65 41.96 16.46
C GLU A 411 -6.41 43.46 16.20
N HIS A 412 -5.33 43.78 15.49
CA HIS A 412 -4.99 45.16 15.14
C HIS A 412 -4.99 45.45 13.63
N ASN A 413 -5.33 44.46 12.79
CA ASN A 413 -5.26 44.55 11.32
C ASN A 413 -3.92 45.12 10.82
N TYR A 414 -2.81 44.69 11.43
CA TYR A 414 -1.47 45.13 11.04
C TYR A 414 -0.61 43.96 10.62
N ASN A 415 0.12 44.16 9.52
CA ASN A 415 1.27 43.37 9.16
C ASN A 415 2.32 43.37 10.28
N GLN A 416 3.01 42.25 10.46
CA GLN A 416 4.06 42.09 11.46
C GLN A 416 5.33 41.52 10.83
N PRO A 417 6.51 42.00 11.25
CA PRO A 417 7.77 41.34 10.95
C PRO A 417 7.99 40.16 11.90
N ILE A 418 8.98 39.36 11.55
CA ILE A 418 9.76 38.52 12.46
C ILE A 418 10.82 39.41 13.11
N PHE A 419 10.91 39.33 14.42
CA PHE A 419 11.72 40.24 15.22
C PHE A 419 12.38 39.52 16.40
N ARG A 420 13.35 40.19 17.02
CA ARG A 420 13.98 39.82 18.28
C ARG A 420 13.88 41.00 19.25
N LEU A 421 13.89 40.69 20.55
CA LEU A 421 13.68 41.71 21.57
C LEU A 421 14.91 42.61 21.72
N LYS A 422 16.11 42.03 21.76
CA LYS A 422 17.36 42.78 21.95
C LYS A 422 17.95 43.26 20.62
N GLY A 423 19.04 44.02 20.70
CA GLY A 423 19.75 44.63 19.57
C GLY A 423 19.86 46.14 19.74
N GLY A 424 20.89 46.76 19.15
CA GLY A 424 21.13 48.20 19.31
C GLY A 424 20.23 49.10 18.43
N SER A 425 19.56 48.52 17.42
CA SER A 425 18.62 49.22 16.54
C SER A 425 17.79 48.23 15.70
N ILE A 426 16.78 48.74 14.99
CA ILE A 426 15.92 47.96 14.08
C ILE A 426 16.70 47.28 12.93
N SER A 427 17.83 47.88 12.54
CA SER A 427 18.69 47.42 11.45
C SER A 427 19.95 46.72 11.95
N SER A 428 20.03 46.41 13.24
CA SER A 428 21.18 45.70 13.80
C SER A 428 21.28 44.30 13.18
N ASN A 429 22.52 43.84 12.95
CA ASN A 429 22.78 42.49 12.45
C ASN A 429 22.08 41.45 13.31
N ASP A 430 21.61 40.38 12.67
CA ASP A 430 20.94 39.30 13.39
C ASP A 430 21.88 38.65 14.42
N ASP A 431 21.33 38.31 15.58
CA ASP A 431 22.05 37.63 16.65
C ASP A 431 21.46 36.23 16.83
N THR A 432 22.22 35.22 16.41
CA THR A 432 21.78 33.83 16.45
C THR A 432 21.75 33.24 17.87
N SER A 433 22.09 34.03 18.90
CA SER A 433 21.86 33.69 20.31
C SER A 433 20.53 34.21 20.85
N ASP A 434 19.88 35.17 20.18
CA ASP A 434 18.59 35.73 20.58
C ASP A 434 17.41 34.94 19.99
N THR A 435 16.33 34.82 20.75
CA THR A 435 15.08 34.21 20.25
C THR A 435 14.39 35.12 19.24
N ALA A 436 13.97 34.56 18.11
CA ALA A 436 13.12 35.23 17.12
C ALA A 436 11.63 34.98 17.43
N TYR A 437 10.80 35.98 17.18
CA TYR A 437 9.38 36.02 17.50
C TYR A 437 8.54 36.45 16.29
N PHE A 438 7.27 36.03 16.26
CA PHE A 438 6.27 36.42 15.26
C PHE A 438 4.85 36.46 15.86
N GLY A 439 3.92 37.10 15.14
CA GLY A 439 2.49 37.08 15.50
C GLY A 439 2.06 38.04 16.63
N GLY A 440 2.95 38.93 17.09
CA GLY A 440 2.63 40.01 18.04
C GLY A 440 3.88 40.81 18.44
N LEU A 441 3.79 42.13 18.67
CA LEU A 441 4.95 43.01 18.96
C LEU A 441 5.37 43.04 20.43
N ASN A 442 4.72 42.28 21.30
CA ASN A 442 4.97 42.27 22.74
C ASN A 442 5.20 40.85 23.25
N LYS A 443 6.00 40.74 24.33
CA LYS A 443 6.10 39.53 25.13
C LYS A 443 4.81 39.32 25.91
N VAL A 444 4.32 38.09 25.98
CA VAL A 444 3.18 37.72 26.83
C VAL A 444 3.44 38.22 28.27
N GLY A 445 2.59 39.13 28.76
CA GLY A 445 2.64 39.67 30.13
C GLY A 445 3.23 41.08 30.31
N SER A 446 3.56 41.84 29.24
CA SER A 446 4.16 43.18 29.39
C SER A 446 3.18 44.34 29.68
N GLY A 447 1.88 44.08 29.85
CA GLY A 447 0.88 45.10 30.23
C GLY A 447 0.49 46.12 29.14
N ASP A 448 1.13 46.09 27.96
CA ASP A 448 0.76 46.91 26.81
C ASP A 448 -0.41 46.27 26.03
N LEU A 449 -1.41 47.09 25.65
CA LEU A 449 -2.66 46.74 24.95
C LEU A 449 -2.51 46.13 23.54
N GLU A 450 -1.30 45.76 23.11
CA GLU A 450 -1.06 45.06 21.84
C GLU A 450 -0.79 43.58 22.12
N LEU A 451 -1.85 42.84 22.43
CA LEU A 451 -1.83 41.40 22.64
C LEU A 451 -1.73 40.72 21.25
N GLY A 452 -0.61 40.06 21.00
CA GLY A 452 -0.52 39.00 20.01
C GLY A 452 0.14 37.80 20.67
N TYR A 453 -0.05 36.60 20.13
CA TYR A 453 0.42 35.36 20.77
C TYR A 453 1.96 35.25 20.87
N GLY A 454 2.73 36.24 20.37
CA GLY A 454 4.18 36.36 20.59
C GLY A 454 4.90 35.05 20.40
N GLN A 455 4.61 34.36 19.30
CA GLN A 455 5.08 33.00 19.05
C GLN A 455 6.58 33.05 18.84
N GLN A 456 7.30 32.14 19.46
CA GLN A 456 8.75 32.04 19.36
C GLN A 456 9.14 30.95 18.36
N PHE A 457 10.12 31.25 17.52
CA PHE A 457 10.86 30.20 16.82
C PHE A 457 11.73 29.47 17.85
N LYS A 458 11.74 28.14 17.79
CA LYS A 458 12.60 27.34 18.67
C LYS A 458 14.02 27.27 18.10
N ASP A 459 14.99 27.12 19.01
CA ASP A 459 16.39 26.87 18.69
C ASP A 459 17.03 27.95 17.78
N LYS A 460 17.74 27.53 16.72
CA LYS A 460 18.45 28.41 15.79
C LYS A 460 17.60 28.87 14.61
N VAL A 461 16.34 28.42 14.51
CA VAL A 461 15.45 28.81 13.41
C VAL A 461 15.14 30.30 13.52
N ARG A 462 15.20 31.02 12.39
CA ARG A 462 14.97 32.47 12.33
C ARG A 462 13.80 32.86 11.45
N ASN A 463 13.25 31.92 10.70
CA ASN A 463 12.09 32.15 9.86
C ASN A 463 11.24 30.88 9.68
N PHE A 464 10.14 30.99 8.94
CA PHE A 464 9.37 29.81 8.56
C PHE A 464 10.17 28.92 7.61
N ILE A 465 9.98 27.61 7.78
CA ILE A 465 10.43 26.61 6.82
C ILE A 465 9.25 26.28 5.94
N VAL A 466 9.43 26.38 4.63
CA VAL A 466 8.43 25.95 3.66
C VAL A 466 8.89 24.71 2.93
N TYR A 467 7.99 23.75 2.74
CA TYR A 467 8.27 22.52 2.01
C TYR A 467 7.06 22.06 1.21
N VAL A 468 7.31 21.21 0.21
CA VAL A 468 6.30 20.53 -0.58
C VAL A 468 6.06 19.16 0.05
N GLU A 469 4.83 18.86 0.44
CA GLU A 469 4.48 17.56 1.02
C GLU A 469 4.78 16.42 0.04
N GLY A 470 5.44 15.37 0.54
CA GLY A 470 5.81 14.20 -0.25
C GLY A 470 7.05 14.39 -1.12
N THR A 471 7.81 15.48 -0.96
CA THR A 471 9.12 15.67 -1.64
C THR A 471 10.20 16.19 -0.69
N ASP A 472 11.46 16.08 -1.11
CA ASP A 472 12.62 16.66 -0.41
C ASP A 472 12.80 18.17 -0.67
N SER A 473 11.82 18.81 -1.31
CA SER A 473 11.90 20.21 -1.73
C SER A 473 11.47 21.13 -0.59
N TRP A 474 12.43 21.77 0.06
CA TRP A 474 12.19 22.73 1.15
C TRP A 474 13.13 23.94 1.07
N ALA A 475 12.76 25.03 1.76
CA ALA A 475 13.62 26.19 1.96
C ALA A 475 13.23 26.95 3.24
N GLU A 476 14.23 27.52 3.90
CA GLU A 476 14.00 28.54 4.93
C GLU A 476 13.64 29.87 4.25
N MET A 477 12.55 30.49 4.69
CA MET A 477 12.12 31.77 4.16
C MET A 477 13.05 32.90 4.61
N LYS A 478 13.15 33.93 3.79
CA LYS A 478 13.87 35.18 4.11
C LYS A 478 12.87 36.30 4.33
N GLN A 479 13.18 37.21 5.24
CA GLN A 479 12.33 38.35 5.52
C GLN A 479 12.63 39.50 4.56
N TRP A 480 11.58 40.10 4.03
CA TRP A 480 11.66 41.25 3.15
C TRP A 480 10.75 42.36 3.66
N LYS A 481 11.12 43.59 3.36
CA LYS A 481 10.30 44.78 3.51
C LYS A 481 9.86 45.24 2.13
N SER A 482 8.61 45.65 2.02
CA SER A 482 8.08 46.26 0.81
C SER A 482 7.36 47.57 1.10
N SER A 483 7.48 48.50 0.16
CA SER A 483 6.64 49.69 0.10
C SER A 483 5.20 49.34 -0.29
N ALA A 484 4.26 50.26 -0.10
CA ALA A 484 2.86 50.07 -0.47
C ALA A 484 2.71 49.53 -1.91
N TYR A 485 1.75 48.62 -2.10
CA TYR A 485 1.45 47.99 -3.40
C TYR A 485 2.59 47.18 -4.01
N PHE A 486 3.53 46.72 -3.19
CA PHE A 486 4.64 45.87 -3.63
C PHE A 486 5.56 46.56 -4.66
N SER A 487 5.78 47.86 -4.49
CA SER A 487 6.49 48.73 -5.46
C SER A 487 8.02 48.74 -5.31
N GLN A 488 8.52 48.51 -4.11
CA GLN A 488 9.95 48.41 -3.81
C GLN A 488 10.14 47.28 -2.80
N GLN A 489 11.15 46.43 -2.98
CA GLN A 489 11.45 45.30 -2.10
C GLN A 489 12.89 45.39 -1.61
N GLU A 490 13.08 45.22 -0.32
CA GLU A 490 14.39 45.20 0.33
C GLU A 490 14.48 43.95 1.22
N LEU A 491 15.55 43.18 1.07
CA LEU A 491 15.84 42.07 1.97
C LEU A 491 16.26 42.66 3.32
N VAL A 492 15.59 42.23 4.40
CA VAL A 492 15.88 42.71 5.75
C VAL A 492 16.11 41.52 6.69
N ASN A 493 16.99 41.71 7.66
CA ASN A 493 17.22 40.69 8.69
C ASN A 493 16.03 40.60 9.67
N VAL A 494 16.11 39.68 10.61
CA VAL A 494 15.25 39.69 11.81
C VAL A 494 15.46 41.00 12.55
N LEU A 495 14.39 41.79 12.72
CA LEU A 495 14.48 43.14 13.27
C LEU A 495 14.79 43.11 14.77
N GLY A 496 15.76 43.88 15.24
CA GLY A 496 16.14 43.97 16.67
C GLY A 496 15.57 45.19 17.40
N SER A 497 15.83 45.27 18.70
CA SER A 497 15.43 46.40 19.58
C SER A 497 13.90 46.58 19.71
N LEU A 498 13.13 45.49 19.63
CA LEU A 498 11.66 45.55 19.74
C LEU A 498 11.16 45.67 21.18
N ASP A 499 12.03 45.55 22.18
CA ASP A 499 11.74 45.95 23.56
C ASP A 499 11.67 47.47 23.73
N GLU A 500 12.32 48.25 22.86
CA GLU A 500 12.29 49.71 22.87
C GLU A 500 11.00 50.31 22.29
N GLY A 501 10.36 51.19 23.06
CA GLY A 501 9.14 51.89 22.63
C GLY A 501 9.34 52.83 21.42
N SER A 502 10.54 53.38 21.24
CA SER A 502 10.94 54.17 20.06
C SER A 502 10.86 53.35 18.78
N THR A 503 11.50 52.17 18.79
CA THR A 503 11.56 51.23 17.66
C THR A 503 10.17 50.73 17.28
N LYS A 504 9.36 50.32 18.27
CA LYS A 504 7.96 49.94 18.06
C LYS A 504 7.14 51.06 17.40
N ARG A 505 7.27 52.30 17.86
CA ARG A 505 6.57 53.46 17.26
C ARG A 505 7.04 53.79 15.85
N GLN A 506 8.30 53.55 15.53
CA GLN A 506 8.83 53.72 14.18
C GLN A 506 8.20 52.68 13.24
N LEU A 507 8.26 51.40 13.62
CA LEU A 507 7.70 50.29 12.83
C LEU A 507 6.20 50.50 12.54
N ARG A 508 5.41 50.90 13.56
CA ARG A 508 3.99 51.22 13.37
C ARG A 508 3.75 52.34 12.37
N ARG A 509 4.59 53.38 12.37
CA ARG A 509 4.49 54.49 11.41
C ARG A 509 4.78 54.01 10.00
N GLU A 510 5.81 53.18 9.82
CA GLU A 510 6.12 52.59 8.51
C GLU A 510 4.95 51.76 7.97
N ILE A 511 4.36 50.91 8.81
CA ILE A 511 3.22 50.07 8.43
C ILE A 511 1.98 50.91 8.10
N LYS A 512 1.69 51.94 8.91
CA LYS A 512 0.58 52.89 8.65
C LYS A 512 0.76 53.67 7.35
N ASN A 513 2.01 53.93 6.95
CA ASN A 513 2.33 54.57 5.68
C ASN A 513 2.23 53.59 4.48
N GLY A 514 1.79 52.36 4.72
CA GLY A 514 1.50 51.36 3.69
C GLY A 514 2.65 50.37 3.45
N ASN A 515 3.80 50.53 4.11
CA ASN A 515 4.88 49.55 4.05
C ASN A 515 4.47 48.25 4.76
N PHE A 516 5.07 47.13 4.37
CA PHE A 516 4.82 45.84 5.01
C PHE A 516 6.00 44.89 4.88
N PHE A 517 6.02 43.88 5.72
CA PHE A 517 7.00 42.80 5.76
C PHE A 517 6.37 41.52 5.24
N TYR A 518 7.14 40.75 4.51
CA TYR A 518 6.74 39.45 3.99
C TYR A 518 7.91 38.49 4.04
N GLN A 519 7.60 37.20 4.04
CA GLN A 519 8.57 36.12 4.03
C GLN A 519 8.59 35.52 2.62
N GLU A 520 9.76 35.28 2.04
CA GLU A 520 9.90 34.72 0.70
C GLU A 520 10.91 33.58 0.68
N ALA A 521 10.56 32.50 -0.01
CA ALA A 521 11.47 31.41 -0.35
C ALA A 521 11.32 31.02 -1.82
N GLU A 522 12.41 30.53 -2.40
CA GLU A 522 12.41 29.90 -3.71
C GLU A 522 12.77 28.43 -3.52
N ILE A 523 11.92 27.54 -4.03
CA ILE A 523 12.12 26.09 -3.95
C ILE A 523 12.20 25.54 -5.38
N LYS A 524 13.17 24.67 -5.63
CA LYS A 524 13.22 23.87 -6.86
C LYS A 524 12.37 22.62 -6.68
N VAL A 525 11.39 22.44 -7.56
CA VAL A 525 10.47 21.30 -7.57
C VAL A 525 10.45 20.68 -8.96
N ILE A 526 10.14 19.40 -9.06
CA ILE A 526 10.03 18.73 -10.35
C ILE A 526 8.77 19.28 -11.05
N LYS A 527 8.87 19.63 -12.34
CA LYS A 527 7.70 20.05 -13.11
C LYS A 527 6.65 18.94 -13.08
N GLY A 528 5.42 19.30 -12.73
CA GLY A 528 4.31 18.36 -12.60
C GLY A 528 4.14 17.76 -11.19
N THR A 529 5.01 18.08 -10.23
CA THR A 529 4.77 17.75 -8.81
C THR A 529 3.41 18.30 -8.38
N ARG A 530 2.57 17.42 -7.82
CA ARG A 530 1.28 17.75 -7.20
C ARG A 530 1.38 17.47 -5.71
N GLY A 531 0.99 18.43 -4.89
CA GLY A 531 1.08 18.32 -3.44
C GLY A 531 0.72 19.63 -2.75
N PHE A 532 0.69 19.61 -1.42
CA PHE A 532 0.43 20.80 -0.62
C PHE A 532 1.72 21.52 -0.24
N LEU A 533 1.70 22.85 -0.25
CA LEU A 533 2.74 23.67 0.35
C LEU A 533 2.47 23.82 1.84
N ARG A 534 3.47 23.50 2.65
CA ARG A 534 3.39 23.54 4.12
C ARG A 534 4.38 24.53 4.69
N LEU A 535 3.94 25.26 5.71
CA LEU A 535 4.77 26.24 6.42
C LEU A 535 4.91 25.80 7.88
N SER A 536 6.13 25.59 8.35
CA SER A 536 6.46 25.25 9.73
C SER A 536 7.22 26.37 10.44
N SER A 537 7.08 26.44 11.77
CA SER A 537 7.76 27.40 12.66
C SER A 537 8.78 26.74 13.62
N HIS A 538 9.01 25.43 13.51
CA HIS A 538 9.98 24.69 14.34
C HIS A 538 10.79 23.67 13.50
N GLU A 539 11.95 23.22 14.00
CA GLU A 539 12.68 22.08 13.43
C GLU A 539 11.77 20.84 13.45
N SER A 540 11.42 20.31 12.28
CA SER A 540 10.52 19.15 12.19
C SER A 540 11.24 17.90 12.71
N THR A 541 11.03 17.55 13.98
CA THR A 541 11.42 16.23 14.50
C THR A 541 10.25 15.26 14.32
N GLY A 542 10.07 14.77 13.09
CA GLY A 542 9.31 13.55 12.76
C GLY A 542 7.78 13.61 12.80
N ASN A 543 7.15 14.14 13.85
CA ASN A 543 5.69 14.01 14.04
C ASN A 543 4.87 15.24 13.61
N ASP A 544 5.50 16.40 13.42
CA ASP A 544 4.81 17.66 13.11
C ASP A 544 4.78 18.01 11.61
N GLN A 545 5.35 17.13 10.75
CA GLN A 545 5.34 17.29 9.29
C GLN A 545 3.92 17.27 8.67
N ASP A 546 2.92 16.88 9.46
CA ASP A 546 1.53 16.80 9.04
C ASP A 546 0.72 18.08 9.28
N THR A 547 1.31 19.16 9.82
CA THR A 547 0.56 20.40 10.13
C THR A 547 1.27 21.69 9.68
N SER A 548 0.53 22.61 9.07
CA SER A 548 1.01 23.97 8.80
C SER A 548 0.78 24.89 10.00
N THR A 549 1.72 25.79 10.28
CA THR A 549 1.62 26.82 11.30
C THR A 549 0.60 27.90 10.88
N PHE A 550 -0.54 27.96 11.57
CA PHE A 550 -1.51 29.09 11.61
C PHE A 550 -1.81 29.80 10.27
N VAL A 551 -2.10 29.06 9.20
CA VAL A 551 -2.50 29.63 7.90
C VAL A 551 -3.96 30.11 7.96
N ARG A 552 -4.19 31.40 7.70
CA ARG A 552 -5.53 32.01 7.75
C ARG A 552 -6.22 32.13 6.38
N GLY A 553 -5.44 32.26 5.31
CA GLY A 553 -5.95 32.46 3.97
C GLY A 553 -4.84 32.73 2.96
N VAL A 554 -5.23 32.86 1.71
CA VAL A 554 -4.35 33.11 0.56
C VAL A 554 -4.66 34.49 0.01
N LEU A 555 -3.62 35.26 -0.28
CA LEU A 555 -3.75 36.52 -1.00
C LEU A 555 -3.50 36.26 -2.48
N ASN A 556 -4.51 36.50 -3.32
CA ASN A 556 -4.41 36.31 -4.78
C ASN A 556 -3.36 37.23 -5.42
N THR A 557 -3.12 38.41 -4.83
CA THR A 557 -2.03 39.30 -5.26
C THR A 557 -1.51 40.17 -4.12
N LEU A 558 -0.18 40.33 -4.05
CA LEU A 558 0.47 41.28 -3.13
C LEU A 558 0.41 42.72 -3.59
N THR A 559 0.13 42.97 -4.88
CA THR A 559 0.08 44.33 -5.44
C THR A 559 -1.08 45.16 -4.89
N GLN A 560 -2.08 44.51 -4.26
CA GLN A 560 -3.22 45.18 -3.63
C GLN A 560 -3.07 45.27 -2.10
N TYR A 561 -2.02 44.68 -1.52
CA TYR A 561 -1.82 44.66 -0.09
C TYR A 561 -1.20 45.95 0.42
N LYS A 562 -1.73 46.45 1.55
CA LYS A 562 -1.12 47.49 2.38
C LYS A 562 -0.93 46.93 3.77
N GLY A 563 0.13 47.34 4.45
CA GLY A 563 0.46 46.84 5.79
C GLY A 563 -0.63 46.99 6.86
N ASN A 564 -1.70 47.75 6.61
CA ASN A 564 -2.83 47.96 7.50
C ASN A 564 -4.20 47.53 6.90
N LEU A 565 -4.21 46.75 5.82
CA LEU A 565 -5.42 46.29 5.16
C LEU A 565 -5.98 45.04 5.85
N SER A 566 -7.30 45.01 6.09
CA SER A 566 -7.98 43.82 6.63
C SER A 566 -7.88 42.66 5.65
N ILE A 567 -7.27 41.55 6.07
CA ILE A 567 -7.32 40.30 5.33
C ILE A 567 -8.58 39.57 5.79
N ASN A 568 -9.63 39.57 4.97
CA ASN A 568 -10.82 38.76 5.23
C ASN A 568 -10.44 37.28 5.13
N SER A 569 -10.92 36.47 6.07
CA SER A 569 -10.82 35.01 6.00
C SER A 569 -11.52 34.52 4.73
N ILE A 570 -10.93 33.52 4.07
CA ILE A 570 -11.58 32.80 2.96
C ILE A 570 -12.83 32.13 3.53
N THR A 571 -14.02 32.61 3.17
CA THR A 571 -15.28 31.91 3.42
C THR A 571 -15.64 30.94 2.29
N ASP A 572 -14.97 31.04 1.13
CA ASP A 572 -15.31 30.26 -0.05
C ASP A 572 -14.04 29.71 -0.70
N LEU A 573 -13.78 28.41 -0.48
CA LEU A 573 -13.01 27.51 -1.34
C LEU A 573 -13.91 26.32 -1.68
#